data_AF-G3H4Y2-F1
#
_entry.id   AF-G3H4Y2-F1
#
_cell.length_a   1.000
_cell.length_b   1.000
_cell.length_c   1.000
_cell.angle_alpha   90.00
_cell.angle_beta   90.00
_cell.angle_gamma   90.00
#
_symmetry.space_group_name_H-M   'P 1'
#
loop_
_entity.id
_entity.type
_entity.pdbx_description
1 polymer ?
#
loop_
_entity_poly.entity_id
_entity_poly.type
_entity_poly.pdbx_seq_one_letter_code
_entity_poly.pdbx_strand_id
1 'polypeptide(L)'
;MCERITQNFGLQHLSSGHFLQENSTKVGDTAKQYLQKGLLVPDHVITRLMVSELKTQSTQHWLLDGFPRTLVQAEALDRICDVDRVISEGVLESHPRPESPKPAPD
;
A
#
# COMPACT_ATOMS: atom_id res chain seq x y z
N MET A 1 -4.11 -13.23 -0.80
CA MET A 1 -4.02 -13.15 0.67
C MET A 1 -5.17 -12.32 1.25
N CYS A 2 -5.31 -11.06 0.82
CA CYS A 2 -6.27 -10.10 1.37
C CYS A 2 -7.72 -10.61 1.44
N GLU A 3 -8.23 -11.27 0.38
CA GLU A 3 -9.59 -11.85 0.38
C GLU A 3 -9.84 -12.83 1.54
N ARG A 4 -8.86 -13.67 1.87
CA ARG A 4 -9.01 -14.64 2.97
C ARG A 4 -9.00 -13.92 4.33
N ILE A 5 -8.21 -12.86 4.47
CA ILE A 5 -8.18 -12.07 5.70
C ILE A 5 -9.52 -11.35 5.87
N THR A 6 -10.02 -10.67 4.84
CA THR A 6 -11.27 -9.90 4.94
C THR A 6 -12.47 -10.79 5.22
N GLN A 7 -12.56 -11.95 4.57
CA GLN A 7 -13.62 -12.94 4.82
C GLN A 7 -13.60 -13.51 6.24
N ASN A 8 -12.42 -13.80 6.79
CA ASN A 8 -12.30 -14.44 8.10
C ASN A 8 -12.41 -13.47 9.28
N PHE A 9 -12.06 -12.19 9.08
CA PHE A 9 -11.96 -11.20 10.16
C PHE A 9 -12.96 -10.05 10.04
N GLY A 10 -13.81 -10.03 8.99
CA GLY A 10 -14.80 -8.97 8.79
C GLY A 10 -14.18 -7.59 8.52
N LEU A 11 -12.95 -7.56 7.99
CA LEU A 11 -12.25 -6.32 7.64
C LEU A 11 -12.71 -5.80 6.29
N GLN A 12 -12.83 -4.49 6.17
CA GLN A 12 -13.05 -3.87 4.88
C GLN A 12 -11.73 -3.81 4.09
N HIS A 13 -11.71 -4.41 2.89
CA HIS A 13 -10.54 -4.38 2.02
C HIS A 13 -10.46 -3.05 1.28
N LEU A 14 -9.40 -2.28 1.52
CA LEU A 14 -9.17 -0.99 0.89
C LEU A 14 -7.89 -1.03 0.07
N SER A 15 -7.99 -0.81 -1.24
CA SER A 15 -6.84 -0.75 -2.13
C SER A 15 -6.79 0.60 -2.84
N SER A 16 -5.60 1.17 -2.96
CA SER A 16 -5.38 2.38 -3.75
C SER A 16 -5.82 2.20 -5.20
N GLY A 17 -5.60 1.02 -5.80
CA GLY A 17 -6.07 0.71 -7.16
C GLY A 17 -7.59 0.77 -7.30
N HIS A 18 -8.32 0.23 -6.33
CA HIS A 18 -9.79 0.25 -6.31
C HIS A 18 -10.33 1.68 -6.20
N PHE A 19 -9.80 2.48 -5.27
CA PHE A 19 -10.22 3.87 -5.12
C PHE A 19 -9.90 4.73 -6.35
N LEU A 20 -8.79 4.47 -7.04
CA LEU A 20 -8.46 5.19 -8.29
C LEU A 20 -9.47 4.91 -9.41
N GLN A 21 -10.07 3.72 -9.45
CA GLN A 21 -11.08 3.35 -10.46
C GLN A 21 -12.48 3.85 -10.08
N GLU A 22 -12.87 3.74 -8.82
CA GLU A 22 -14.25 4.03 -8.39
C GLU A 22 -14.54 5.50 -8.08
N ASN A 23 -13.53 6.30 -7.74
CA ASN A 23 -13.80 7.69 -7.34
C ASN A 23 -14.19 8.58 -8.53
N SER A 24 -15.34 9.24 -8.42
CA SER A 24 -15.82 10.33 -9.31
C SER A 24 -15.57 11.72 -8.69
N THR A 25 -14.70 11.80 -7.70
CA THR A 25 -14.29 13.07 -7.08
C THR A 25 -13.22 13.75 -7.94
N LYS A 26 -13.01 15.06 -7.76
CA LYS A 26 -11.96 15.81 -8.48
C LYS A 26 -10.57 15.15 -8.40
N VAL A 27 -10.26 14.50 -7.28
CA VAL A 27 -9.00 13.77 -7.08
C VAL A 27 -9.01 12.45 -7.86
N GLY A 28 -10.13 11.71 -7.83
CA GLY A 28 -10.33 10.53 -8.66
C GLY A 28 -10.24 10.82 -10.16
N ASP A 29 -10.84 11.91 -10.63
CA ASP A 29 -10.75 12.32 -12.04
C ASP A 29 -9.32 12.63 -12.45
N THR A 30 -8.57 13.34 -11.59
CA THR A 30 -7.15 13.63 -11.81
C THR A 30 -6.36 12.32 -11.94
N ALA A 31 -6.55 11.39 -11.01
CA ALA A 31 -5.93 10.07 -11.06
C ALA A 31 -6.29 9.29 -12.34
N LYS A 32 -7.58 9.27 -12.71
CA LYS A 32 -8.07 8.61 -13.94
C LYS A 32 -7.39 9.18 -15.18
N GLN A 33 -7.15 10.48 -15.26
CA GLN A 33 -6.43 11.09 -16.39
C GLN A 33 -4.99 10.59 -16.52
N TYR A 34 -4.27 10.37 -15.40
CA TYR A 34 -2.94 9.77 -15.44
C TYR A 34 -3.02 8.32 -15.95
N LEU A 35 -3.93 7.53 -15.40
CA LEU A 35 -4.12 6.12 -15.79
C LEU A 35 -4.51 5.96 -17.26
N GLN A 36 -5.44 6.78 -17.75
CA GLN A 36 -5.85 6.76 -19.17
C GLN A 36 -4.72 7.12 -20.12
N LYS A 37 -3.73 7.92 -19.68
CA LYS A 37 -2.53 8.26 -20.44
C LYS A 37 -1.41 7.23 -20.29
N GLY A 38 -1.63 6.14 -19.56
CA GLY A 38 -0.58 5.17 -19.22
C GLY A 38 0.51 5.73 -18.31
N LEU A 39 0.24 6.85 -17.62
CA LEU A 39 1.17 7.51 -16.72
C LEU A 39 0.98 7.01 -15.29
N LEU A 40 2.07 7.00 -14.53
CA LEU A 40 2.02 6.75 -13.10
C LEU A 40 1.31 7.90 -12.38
N VAL A 41 0.40 7.55 -11.49
CA VAL A 41 -0.28 8.53 -10.63
C VAL A 41 0.72 9.03 -9.59
N PRO A 42 0.91 10.35 -9.43
CA PRO A 42 1.85 10.88 -8.44
C PRO A 42 1.47 10.50 -7.00
N ASP A 43 2.48 10.26 -6.16
CA ASP A 43 2.31 9.88 -4.76
C ASP A 43 1.38 10.80 -3.97
N HIS A 44 1.52 12.11 -4.15
CA HIS A 44 0.68 13.09 -3.45
C HIS A 44 -0.80 12.98 -3.83
N VAL A 45 -1.12 12.56 -5.06
CA VAL A 45 -2.51 12.34 -5.51
C VAL A 45 -3.07 11.10 -4.82
N ILE A 46 -2.32 9.99 -4.83
CA ILE A 46 -2.72 8.74 -4.15
C ILE A 46 -2.90 8.99 -2.65
N THR A 47 -1.95 9.69 -2.01
CA THR A 47 -1.98 10.01 -0.59
C THR A 47 -3.24 10.79 -0.23
N ARG A 48 -3.56 11.85 -0.99
CA ARG A 48 -4.76 12.66 -0.75
C ARG A 48 -6.05 11.86 -0.94
N LEU A 49 -6.09 10.98 -1.93
CA LEU A 49 -7.24 10.11 -2.18
C LEU A 49 -7.46 9.16 -0.98
N MET A 50 -6.42 8.40 -0.60
CA MET A 50 -6.49 7.45 0.51
C MET A 50 -6.87 8.12 1.83
N VAL A 51 -6.25 9.25 2.16
CA VAL A 51 -6.55 10.00 3.38
C VAL A 51 -8.00 10.50 3.40
N SER A 52 -8.55 10.90 2.25
CA SER A 52 -9.94 11.33 2.17
C SER A 52 -10.91 10.18 2.43
N GLU A 53 -10.66 9.00 1.85
CA GLU A 53 -11.49 7.81 2.03
C GLU A 53 -11.40 7.24 3.45
N LEU A 54 -10.21 7.20 4.04
CA LEU A 54 -10.04 6.71 5.41
C LEU A 54 -10.78 7.58 6.43
N LYS A 55 -10.85 8.90 6.19
CA LYS A 55 -11.62 9.82 7.05
C LYS A 55 -13.12 9.57 7.00
N THR A 56 -13.67 9.19 5.84
CA THR A 56 -15.12 8.90 5.72
C THR A 56 -15.47 7.57 6.35
N GLN A 57 -14.51 6.64 6.46
CA GLN A 57 -14.75 5.30 6.98
C GLN A 57 -14.33 5.09 8.43
N SER A 58 -13.90 6.14 9.14
CA SER A 58 -13.23 6.16 10.47
C SER A 58 -13.76 5.24 11.59
N THR A 59 -14.97 4.70 11.47
CA THR A 59 -15.60 3.79 12.44
C THR A 59 -15.45 2.30 12.12
N GLN A 60 -14.85 1.95 10.97
CA GLN A 60 -14.70 0.56 10.51
C GLN A 60 -13.25 0.07 10.67
N HIS A 61 -13.07 -1.25 10.72
CA HIS A 61 -11.74 -1.86 10.66
C HIS A 61 -11.36 -2.12 9.21
N TRP A 62 -10.15 -1.71 8.81
CA TRP A 62 -9.70 -1.80 7.42
C TRP A 62 -8.46 -2.67 7.26
N LEU A 63 -8.37 -3.31 6.10
CA LEU A 63 -7.14 -3.88 5.56
C LEU A 63 -6.69 -3.00 4.39
N LEU A 64 -5.60 -2.26 4.58
CA LEU A 64 -4.98 -1.48 3.52
C LEU A 64 -4.07 -2.37 2.67
N ASP A 65 -4.36 -2.44 1.38
CA ASP A 65 -3.62 -3.26 0.41
C ASP A 65 -2.92 -2.38 -0.62
N GLY A 66 -1.59 -2.46 -0.61
CA GLY A 66 -0.73 -1.68 -1.50
C GLY A 66 -0.69 -0.18 -1.17
N PHE A 67 -0.98 0.20 0.09
CA PHE A 67 -0.74 1.53 0.65
C PHE A 67 -0.43 1.40 2.15
N PRO A 68 0.58 2.11 2.69
CA PRO A 68 1.53 2.98 2.00
C PRO A 68 2.60 2.21 1.22
N ARG A 69 3.09 2.77 0.09
CA ARG A 69 4.22 2.25 -0.72
C ARG A 69 5.51 3.06 -0.57
N THR A 70 5.41 4.30 -0.12
CA THR A 70 6.56 5.20 0.06
C THR A 70 6.55 5.80 1.46
N LEU A 71 7.71 6.26 1.92
CA LEU A 71 7.86 6.86 3.26
C LEU A 71 6.90 8.04 3.46
N VAL A 72 6.76 8.90 2.45
CA VAL A 72 5.86 10.06 2.50
C VAL A 72 4.40 9.63 2.65
N GLN A 73 3.99 8.53 2.03
CA GLN A 73 2.64 7.97 2.21
C GLN A 73 2.45 7.44 3.64
N ALA A 74 3.47 6.79 4.20
CA ALA A 74 3.44 6.28 5.58
C ALA A 74 3.35 7.42 6.60
N GLU A 75 4.17 8.47 6.45
CA GLU A 75 4.11 9.67 7.29
C GLU A 75 2.76 10.39 7.21
N ALA A 76 2.10 10.36 6.05
CA ALA A 76 0.77 10.94 5.89
C ALA A 76 -0.33 10.09 6.55
N LEU A 77 -0.20 8.77 6.50
CA LEU A 77 -1.10 7.83 7.16
C LEU A 77 -1.01 7.94 8.69
N ASP A 78 0.22 8.01 9.22
CA ASP A 78 0.51 8.13 10.65
C ASP A 78 -0.12 9.39 11.29
N ARG A 79 -0.31 10.46 10.50
CA ARG A 79 -0.98 11.69 10.96
C ARG A 79 -2.49 11.56 11.13
N ILE A 80 -3.12 10.54 10.56
CA ILE A 80 -4.59 10.39 10.55
C ILE A 80 -5.09 9.17 11.30
N CYS A 81 -4.25 8.16 11.51
CA CYS A 81 -4.58 6.96 12.27
C CYS A 81 -3.33 6.32 12.87
N ASP A 82 -3.52 5.60 13.98
CA ASP A 82 -2.50 4.71 14.53
C ASP A 82 -2.57 3.35 13.81
N VAL A 83 -1.44 2.85 13.31
CA VAL A 83 -1.40 1.61 12.52
C VAL A 83 -1.11 0.42 13.45
N ASP A 84 -2.11 -0.44 13.67
CA ASP A 84 -2.00 -1.56 14.61
C ASP A 84 -0.98 -2.63 14.18
N ARG A 85 -0.97 -2.97 12.89
CA ARG A 85 -0.21 -4.09 12.32
C ARG A 85 0.15 -3.83 10.86
N VAL A 86 1.35 -4.28 10.48
CA VAL A 86 1.83 -4.32 9.10
C VAL A 86 2.22 -5.75 8.76
N ILE A 87 1.71 -6.25 7.63
CA ILE A 87 2.07 -7.56 7.08
C ILE A 87 2.91 -7.32 5.83
N SER A 88 4.17 -7.76 5.84
CA SER A 88 5.03 -7.75 4.66
C SER A 88 5.18 -9.16 4.15
N GLU A 89 4.71 -9.40 2.92
CA GLU A 89 4.97 -10.65 2.22
C GLU A 89 6.39 -10.58 1.64
N GLY A 90 7.36 -11.09 2.41
CA GLY A 90 8.75 -11.16 1.98
C GLY A 90 8.91 -12.14 0.82
N VAL A 91 9.39 -11.66 -0.32
CA VAL A 91 10.10 -12.54 -1.25
C VAL A 91 11.36 -13.00 -0.51
N LEU A 92 11.56 -14.31 -0.39
CA LEU A 92 12.86 -14.86 -0.01
C LEU A 92 13.87 -14.39 -1.06
N GLU A 93 14.53 -13.25 -0.84
CA GLU A 93 15.75 -12.95 -1.57
C GLU A 93 16.74 -14.04 -1.19
N SER A 94 17.06 -14.89 -2.15
CA SER A 94 18.20 -15.81 -2.03
C SER A 94 19.46 -14.95 -1.96
N HIS A 95 19.82 -14.48 -0.77
CA HIS A 95 21.16 -13.97 -0.54
C HIS A 95 22.13 -15.09 -0.95
N PRO A 96 23.07 -14.85 -1.89
CA PRO A 96 24.12 -15.82 -2.13
C PRO A 96 24.82 -16.08 -0.79
N ARG A 97 24.98 -17.36 -0.42
CA ARG A 97 25.71 -17.73 0.79
C ARG A 97 27.09 -17.06 0.73
N PRO A 98 27.59 -16.48 1.84
CA PRO A 98 28.97 -16.02 1.86
C PRO A 98 29.87 -17.19 1.46
N GLU A 99 30.75 -16.98 0.48
CA GLU A 99 31.71 -18.00 0.06
C GLU A 99 32.54 -18.42 1.27
N SER A 100 32.59 -19.74 1.51
CA SER A 100 33.43 -20.31 2.55
C SER A 100 34.88 -19.87 2.34
N PRO A 101 35.63 -19.53 3.42
CA PRO A 101 37.01 -19.10 3.29
C PRO A 101 37.84 -20.16 2.57
N LYS A 102 38.54 -19.73 1.52
CA LYS A 102 39.42 -20.59 0.72
C LYS A 102 40.53 -21.13 1.63
N PRO A 103 40.85 -22.43 1.60
CA PRO A 103 41.92 -22.98 2.42
C PRO A 103 43.24 -22.29 2.08
N ALA A 104 44.03 -21.99 3.12
CA ALA A 104 45.34 -21.37 2.98
C ALA A 104 46.28 -22.29 2.18
N PRO A 105 47.14 -21.73 1.30
CA PRO A 105 48.12 -22.53 0.58
C PRO A 105 49.20 -23.06 1.53
N ASP A 106 49.66 -24.28 1.26
CA ASP A 106 50.71 -25.01 1.99
C ASP A 106 52.08 -24.30 1.96
#